data_AF-A0A2V9IXT3-F1
#
_entry.id   AF-A0A2V9IXT3-F1
#
_cell.length_a   1.000
_cell.length_b   1.000
_cell.length_c   1.000
_cell.angle_alpha   90.00
_cell.angle_beta   90.00
_cell.angle_gamma   90.00
#
_symmetry.space_group_name_H-M   'P 1'
#
loop_
_entity.id
_entity.type
_entity.pdbx_description
1 polymer ?
#
loop_
_entity_poly.entity_id
_entity_poly.type
_entity_poly.pdbx_seq_one_letter_code
_entity_poly.pdbx_strand_id
1 'polypeptide(L)'
;MSSGQVSPGAQHELEYLIFKTETYISHLQTIRAFLGGFIAYDAAFRAKQKKDEKQMLDQFDMCEFLFSETRDQVLKTVKQLAASAFVEDPTEKYLLFRYNVRFVLPIEQFGKFIKNVVNFHHGQPYWERVDWGLIAPARTGDRPCDARLRREV
;
A
#
# COMPACT_ATOMS: atom_id res chain seq x y z
N MET A 1 -3.05 -48.85 -6.93
CA MET A 1 -2.58 -47.79 -6.03
C MET A 1 -3.77 -46.90 -5.74
N SER A 2 -4.33 -46.99 -4.53
CA SER A 2 -5.45 -46.14 -4.12
C SER A 2 -4.93 -44.71 -4.04
N SER A 3 -5.45 -43.83 -4.90
CA SER A 3 -5.27 -42.39 -4.80
C SER A 3 -5.77 -41.96 -3.43
N GLY A 4 -4.83 -41.65 -2.52
CA GLY A 4 -5.15 -41.29 -1.15
C GLY A 4 -6.10 -40.11 -1.10
N GLN A 5 -7.35 -40.37 -0.72
CA GLN A 5 -8.34 -39.32 -0.49
C GLN A 5 -7.84 -38.44 0.66
N VAL A 6 -7.37 -37.25 0.33
CA VAL A 6 -7.09 -36.20 1.30
C VAL A 6 -8.43 -35.82 1.95
N SER A 7 -8.46 -35.70 3.28
CA SER A 7 -9.70 -35.28 3.95
C SER A 7 -10.06 -33.86 3.51
N PRO A 8 -11.35 -33.54 3.32
CA PRO A 8 -11.77 -32.20 2.90
C PRO A 8 -11.23 -31.08 3.80
N GLY A 9 -11.09 -31.36 5.11
CA GLY A 9 -10.49 -30.43 6.06
C GLY A 9 -9.00 -30.17 5.80
N ALA A 10 -8.21 -31.21 5.52
CA ALA A 10 -6.78 -31.03 5.22
C ALA A 10 -6.55 -30.26 3.91
N GLN A 11 -7.41 -30.46 2.90
CA GLN A 11 -7.37 -29.70 1.66
C GLN A 11 -7.70 -28.21 1.89
N HIS A 12 -8.75 -27.92 2.67
CA HIS A 12 -9.13 -26.55 3.03
C HIS A 12 -8.01 -25.81 3.78
N GLU A 13 -7.40 -26.45 4.79
CA GLU A 13 -6.29 -25.86 5.54
C GLU A 13 -5.06 -25.60 4.65
N LEU A 14 -4.74 -26.50 3.72
CA LEU A 14 -3.66 -26.30 2.76
C LEU A 14 -3.93 -25.08 1.85
N GLU A 15 -5.14 -24.98 1.30
CA GLU A 15 -5.55 -23.84 0.47
C GLU A 15 -5.48 -22.53 1.25
N TYR A 16 -5.89 -22.54 2.51
CA TYR A 16 -5.78 -21.37 3.38
C TYR A 16 -4.32 -20.97 3.64
N LEU A 17 -3.44 -21.92 3.94
CA LEU A 17 -2.01 -21.66 4.16
C LEU A 17 -1.32 -21.11 2.91
N ILE A 18 -1.65 -21.64 1.72
CA ILE A 18 -1.15 -21.11 0.44
C ILE A 18 -1.59 -19.66 0.28
N PHE A 19 -2.89 -19.40 0.44
CA PHE A 19 -3.46 -18.05 0.34
C PHE A 19 -2.81 -17.04 1.30
N LYS A 20 -2.59 -17.43 2.57
CA LYS A 20 -1.92 -16.57 3.56
C LYS A 20 -0.48 -16.28 3.17
N THR A 21 0.23 -17.29 2.66
CA THR A 21 1.62 -17.15 2.23
C THR A 21 1.74 -16.20 1.05
N GLU A 22 0.89 -16.35 0.03
CA GLU A 22 0.86 -15.47 -1.14
C GLU A 22 0.51 -14.02 -0.78
N THR A 23 -0.46 -13.84 0.12
CA THR A 23 -0.84 -12.52 0.65
C THR A 23 0.33 -11.88 1.39
N TYR A 24 1.03 -12.64 2.22
CA TYR A 24 2.19 -12.14 2.98
C TYR A 24 3.37 -11.76 2.07
N ILE A 25 3.66 -12.56 1.04
CA ILE A 25 4.68 -12.21 0.03
C ILE A 25 4.33 -10.88 -0.63
N SER A 26 3.07 -10.71 -1.06
CA SER A 26 2.61 -9.48 -1.70
C SER A 26 2.71 -8.28 -0.77
N HIS A 27 2.45 -8.47 0.53
CA HIS A 27 2.64 -7.44 1.54
C HIS A 27 4.10 -7.01 1.69
N LEU A 28 5.03 -7.97 1.75
CA LEU A 28 6.46 -7.67 1.86
C LEU A 28 6.99 -6.96 0.60
N GLN A 29 6.52 -7.36 -0.58
CA GLN A 29 6.83 -6.66 -1.83
C GLN A 29 6.34 -5.20 -1.77
N THR A 30 5.13 -4.98 -1.24
CA THR A 30 4.58 -3.62 -1.09
C THR A 30 5.47 -2.77 -0.19
N ILE A 31 5.88 -3.31 0.96
CA ILE A 31 6.77 -2.62 1.91
C ILE A 31 8.11 -2.31 1.25
N ARG A 32 8.69 -3.26 0.50
CA ARG A 32 9.95 -3.06 -0.22
C ARG A 32 9.85 -1.89 -1.20
N ALA A 33 8.82 -1.86 -2.05
CA ALA A 33 8.63 -0.78 -3.01
C ALA A 33 8.43 0.56 -2.30
N PHE A 34 7.60 0.59 -1.26
CA PHE A 34 7.28 1.80 -0.50
C PHE A 34 8.53 2.40 0.16
N LEU A 35 9.33 1.58 0.85
CA LEU A 35 10.58 2.03 1.47
C LEU A 35 11.63 2.40 0.41
N GLY A 36 11.66 1.68 -0.71
CA GLY A 36 12.50 2.02 -1.87
C GLY A 36 12.19 3.43 -2.39
N GLY A 37 10.91 3.80 -2.49
CA GLY A 37 10.48 5.14 -2.90
C GLY A 37 11.04 6.23 -1.98
N PHE A 38 10.99 6.05 -0.66
CA PHE A 38 11.60 7.00 0.29
C PHE A 38 13.13 7.09 0.15
N ILE A 39 13.80 5.97 -0.10
CA ILE A 39 15.25 5.95 -0.31
C ILE A 39 15.61 6.74 -1.58
N ALA A 40 14.88 6.52 -2.68
CA ALA A 40 15.07 7.26 -3.93
C ALA A 40 14.78 8.76 -3.74
N TYR A 41 13.72 9.11 -3.00
CA TYR A 41 13.41 10.49 -2.66
C TYR A 41 14.57 11.18 -1.91
N ASP A 42 15.11 10.55 -0.85
CA ASP A 42 16.26 11.08 -0.12
C ASP A 42 17.50 11.20 -1.02
N ALA A 43 17.75 10.18 -1.86
CA ALA A 43 18.86 10.19 -2.81
C ALA A 43 18.77 11.34 -3.82
N ALA A 44 17.58 11.70 -4.30
CA ALA A 44 17.36 12.83 -5.19
C ALA A 44 17.81 14.15 -4.54
N PHE A 45 17.44 14.40 -3.28
CA PHE A 45 17.86 15.61 -2.58
C PHE A 45 19.35 15.62 -2.25
N ARG A 46 19.97 14.46 -1.99
CA ARG A 46 21.43 14.37 -1.84
C ARG A 46 22.15 14.69 -3.15
N ALA A 47 21.65 14.22 -4.29
CA ALA A 47 22.19 14.56 -5.61
C ALA A 47 22.08 16.06 -5.89
N LYS A 48 20.94 16.66 -5.54
CA LYS A 48 20.72 18.12 -5.61
C LYS A 48 21.76 18.90 -4.82
N GLN A 49 22.08 18.47 -3.58
CA GLN A 49 23.12 19.12 -2.77
C GLN A 49 24.51 19.06 -3.42
N LYS A 50 24.79 17.97 -4.16
CA LYS A 50 26.03 17.79 -4.94
C LYS A 50 26.01 18.50 -6.30
N LYS A 51 24.91 19.19 -6.65
CA LYS A 51 24.68 19.84 -7.95
C LYS A 51 24.70 18.84 -9.13
N ASP A 52 24.36 17.58 -8.88
CA ASP A 52 24.17 16.58 -9.94
C ASP A 52 22.70 16.53 -10.32
N GLU A 53 22.33 17.38 -11.27
CA GLU A 53 20.94 17.53 -11.71
C GLU A 53 20.41 16.28 -12.41
N LYS A 54 21.23 15.62 -13.23
CA LYS A 54 20.82 14.39 -13.92
C LYS A 54 20.51 13.30 -12.90
N GLN A 55 21.40 13.06 -11.95
CA GLN A 55 21.16 12.05 -10.91
C GLN A 55 19.96 12.41 -10.05
N MET A 56 19.72 13.69 -9.76
CA MET A 56 18.54 14.13 -9.03
C MET A 56 17.25 13.74 -9.76
N LEU A 57 17.14 14.03 -11.06
CA LEU A 57 15.96 13.69 -11.87
C LEU A 57 15.78 12.17 -11.98
N ASP A 58 16.86 11.42 -12.25
CA ASP A 58 16.80 9.94 -12.33
C ASP A 58 16.28 9.32 -11.00
N GLN A 59 16.66 9.89 -9.85
CA GLN A 59 16.18 9.43 -8.54
C GLN A 59 14.72 9.85 -8.27
N PHE A 60 14.28 11.00 -8.78
CA PHE A 60 12.87 11.38 -8.72
C PHE A 60 11.99 10.47 -9.57
N ASP A 61 12.40 10.15 -10.79
CA ASP A 61 11.71 9.19 -11.67
C ASP A 61 11.61 7.81 -11.00
N MET A 62 12.71 7.34 -10.40
CA MET A 62 12.72 6.08 -9.63
C MET A 62 11.77 6.12 -8.42
N CYS A 63 11.74 7.25 -7.71
CA CYS A 63 10.83 7.46 -6.58
C CYS A 63 9.36 7.35 -7.03
N GLU A 64 8.96 8.07 -8.08
CA GLU A 64 7.60 8.01 -8.63
C GLU A 64 7.25 6.58 -9.08
N PHE A 65 8.16 5.92 -9.80
CA PHE A 65 7.98 4.53 -10.23
C PHE A 65 7.68 3.60 -9.04
N LEU A 66 8.48 3.67 -7.97
CA LEU A 66 8.33 2.80 -6.80
C LEU A 66 7.05 3.09 -6.00
N PHE A 67 6.61 4.34 -5.92
CA PHE A 67 5.30 4.65 -5.32
C PHE A 67 4.13 4.18 -6.19
N SER A 68 4.24 4.25 -7.52
CA SER A 68 3.25 3.65 -8.42
C SER A 68 3.22 2.13 -8.28
N GLU A 69 4.38 1.48 -8.23
CA GLU A 69 4.50 0.03 -8.03
C GLU A 69 3.86 -0.37 -6.68
N THR A 70 4.12 0.39 -5.62
CA THR A 70 3.50 0.17 -4.30
C THR A 70 1.98 0.20 -4.40
N ARG A 71 1.42 1.21 -5.06
CA ARG A 71 -0.04 1.34 -5.23
C ARG A 71 -0.61 0.13 -5.96
N ASP A 72 0.02 -0.26 -7.07
CA ASP A 72 -0.47 -1.35 -7.91
C ASP A 72 -0.40 -2.70 -7.18
N GLN A 73 0.65 -2.94 -6.39
CA GLN A 73 0.76 -4.12 -5.53
C GLN A 73 -0.31 -4.16 -4.44
N VAL A 74 -0.57 -3.05 -3.75
CA VAL A 74 -1.64 -2.98 -2.74
C VAL A 74 -3.01 -3.28 -3.37
N LEU A 75 -3.30 -2.66 -4.52
CA LEU A 75 -4.56 -2.90 -5.23
C LEU A 75 -4.70 -4.36 -5.67
N LYS A 76 -3.60 -5.00 -6.10
CA LYS A 76 -3.57 -6.43 -6.41
C LYS A 76 -3.89 -7.26 -5.17
N THR A 77 -3.25 -6.99 -4.03
CA THR A 77 -3.51 -7.70 -2.76
C THR A 77 -4.96 -7.54 -2.31
N VAL A 78 -5.51 -6.32 -2.38
CA VAL A 78 -6.91 -6.05 -2.03
C VAL A 78 -7.87 -6.85 -2.92
N LYS A 79 -7.63 -6.90 -4.23
CA LYS A 79 -8.43 -7.69 -5.16
C LYS A 79 -8.35 -9.19 -4.87
N GLN A 80 -7.16 -9.70 -4.56
CA GLN A 80 -6.97 -11.10 -4.18
C GLN A 80 -7.72 -11.46 -2.88
N LEU A 81 -7.59 -10.63 -1.85
CA LEU A 81 -8.30 -10.82 -0.58
C LEU A 81 -9.82 -10.80 -0.79
N ALA A 82 -10.33 -9.80 -1.53
CA ALA A 82 -11.76 -9.64 -1.78
C ALA A 82 -12.38 -10.77 -2.61
N ALA A 83 -11.62 -11.36 -3.54
CA ALA A 83 -12.06 -12.48 -4.37
C ALA A 83 -11.79 -13.86 -3.74
N SER A 84 -11.15 -13.92 -2.56
CA SER A 84 -10.79 -15.18 -1.93
C SER A 84 -12.02 -15.89 -1.35
N ALA A 85 -11.97 -17.23 -1.33
CA ALA A 85 -12.96 -18.04 -0.62
C ALA A 85 -12.94 -17.81 0.91
N PHE A 86 -11.92 -17.12 1.42
CA PHE A 86 -11.67 -16.86 2.83
C PHE A 86 -12.12 -15.46 3.27
N VAL A 87 -12.72 -14.65 2.40
CA VAL A 87 -13.08 -13.25 2.71
C VAL A 87 -14.05 -13.09 3.89
N GLU A 88 -14.87 -14.11 4.17
CA GLU A 88 -15.77 -14.12 5.32
C GLU A 88 -15.11 -14.54 6.63
N ASP A 89 -13.85 -15.02 6.59
CA ASP A 89 -13.05 -15.18 7.80
C ASP A 89 -12.86 -13.80 8.46
N PRO A 90 -13.12 -13.65 9.78
CA PRO A 90 -13.01 -12.37 10.46
C PRO A 90 -11.63 -11.71 10.34
N THR A 91 -10.56 -12.51 10.29
CA THR A 91 -9.18 -12.02 10.15
C THR A 91 -8.97 -11.45 8.77
N GLU A 92 -9.38 -12.16 7.72
CA GLU A 92 -9.21 -11.72 6.33
C GLU A 92 -10.08 -10.51 6.02
N LYS A 93 -11.30 -10.46 6.55
CA LYS A 93 -12.18 -9.30 6.47
C LYS A 93 -11.57 -8.06 7.12
N TYR A 94 -10.94 -8.24 8.29
CA TYR A 94 -10.23 -7.17 8.96
C TYR A 94 -8.98 -6.71 8.18
N LEU A 95 -8.21 -7.64 7.62
CA LEU A 95 -7.07 -7.32 6.77
C LEU A 95 -7.50 -6.55 5.52
N LEU A 96 -8.54 -6.99 4.84
CA LEU A 96 -9.11 -6.29 3.69
C LEU A 96 -9.49 -4.85 4.03
N PHE A 97 -10.18 -4.63 5.17
CA PHE A 97 -10.47 -3.29 5.67
C PHE A 97 -9.20 -2.47 5.91
N ARG A 98 -8.20 -3.06 6.58
CA ARG A 98 -6.92 -2.41 6.88
C ARG A 98 -6.17 -2.01 5.61
N TYR A 99 -6.11 -2.85 4.59
CA TYR A 99 -5.49 -2.51 3.31
C TYR A 99 -6.18 -1.33 2.64
N ASN A 100 -7.51 -1.32 2.58
CA ASN A 100 -8.25 -0.22 1.96
C ASN A 100 -8.00 1.11 2.68
N VAL A 101 -8.14 1.13 4.01
CA VAL A 101 -8.10 2.39 4.78
C VAL A 101 -6.68 2.85 5.10
N ARG A 102 -5.72 1.93 5.29
CA ARG A 102 -4.35 2.27 5.72
C ARG A 102 -3.30 2.22 4.61
N PHE A 103 -3.61 1.59 3.48
CA PHE A 103 -2.66 1.48 2.38
C PHE A 103 -3.21 2.12 1.10
N VAL A 104 -4.35 1.66 0.57
CA VAL A 104 -4.88 2.17 -0.71
C VAL A 104 -5.08 3.68 -0.69
N LEU A 105 -5.93 4.18 0.20
CA LEU A 105 -6.27 5.61 0.24
C LEU A 105 -5.04 6.50 0.54
N PRO A 106 -4.22 6.20 1.57
CA PRO A 106 -3.06 7.03 1.86
C PRO A 106 -1.99 6.99 0.75
N ILE A 107 -1.71 5.82 0.17
CA ILE A 107 -0.70 5.68 -0.89
C ILE A 107 -1.14 6.39 -2.17
N GLU A 108 -2.43 6.36 -2.51
CA GLU A 108 -2.93 7.10 -3.67
C GLU A 108 -2.67 8.61 -3.51
N GLN A 109 -3.04 9.18 -2.37
CA GLN A 109 -2.83 10.61 -2.12
C GLN A 109 -1.35 10.97 -1.99
N PHE A 110 -0.55 10.12 -1.35
CA PHE A 110 0.89 10.33 -1.27
C PHE A 110 1.57 10.23 -2.64
N GLY A 111 1.10 9.33 -3.52
CA GLY A 111 1.55 9.24 -4.90
C GLY A 111 1.31 10.52 -5.69
N LYS A 112 0.16 11.18 -5.50
CA LYS A 112 -0.12 12.52 -6.09
C LYS A 112 0.87 13.56 -5.61
N PHE A 113 1.19 13.56 -4.31
CA PHE A 113 2.20 14.45 -3.76
C PHE A 113 3.58 14.21 -4.41
N ILE A 114 4.03 12.95 -4.50
CA ILE A 114 5.29 12.61 -5.14
C ILE A 114 5.32 13.07 -6.60
N LYS A 115 4.26 12.77 -7.36
CA LYS A 115 4.12 13.22 -8.74
C LYS A 115 4.20 14.74 -8.90
N ASN A 116 3.59 15.50 -7.98
CA ASN A 116 3.74 16.96 -7.98
C ASN A 116 5.20 17.39 -7.76
N VAL A 117 5.91 16.76 -6.82
CA VAL A 117 7.33 17.07 -6.58
C VAL A 117 8.19 16.75 -7.81
N VAL A 118 7.98 15.58 -8.43
CA VAL A 118 8.67 15.19 -9.66
C VAL A 118 8.35 16.20 -10.77
N ASN A 119 7.08 16.45 -11.06
CA ASN A 119 6.67 17.40 -12.09
C ASN A 119 7.26 18.79 -11.88
N PHE A 120 7.30 19.28 -10.64
CA PHE A 120 7.93 20.56 -10.31
C PHE A 120 9.40 20.59 -10.73
N HIS A 121 10.16 19.52 -10.43
CA HIS A 121 11.56 19.42 -10.79
C HIS A 121 11.80 19.19 -12.28
N HIS A 122 10.84 18.61 -13.01
CA HIS A 122 10.89 18.46 -14.47
C HIS A 122 10.29 19.66 -15.25
N GLY A 123 9.82 20.71 -14.56
CA GLY A 123 9.18 21.86 -15.20
C GLY A 123 7.80 21.55 -15.82
N GLN A 124 7.14 20.48 -15.37
CA GLN A 124 5.81 20.06 -15.79
C GLN A 124 4.72 20.60 -14.84
N PRO A 125 3.43 20.60 -15.20
CA PRO A 125 2.35 21.00 -14.30
C PRO A 125 2.27 20.11 -13.03
N TYR A 126 2.26 20.73 -11.85
CA TYR A 126 2.46 20.04 -10.55
C TYR A 126 1.41 20.37 -9.48
N TRP A 127 0.24 20.86 -9.87
CA TRP A 127 -0.80 21.32 -8.94
C TRP A 127 -1.95 20.33 -8.78
N GLU A 128 -1.68 19.03 -8.80
CA GLU A 128 -2.72 18.05 -8.47
C GLU A 128 -3.07 18.16 -6.98
N ARG A 129 -4.35 18.30 -6.64
CA ARG A 129 -4.78 18.45 -5.25
C ARG A 129 -4.55 17.15 -4.48
N VAL A 130 -3.86 17.26 -3.34
CA VAL A 130 -3.61 16.17 -2.39
C VAL A 130 -4.56 16.28 -1.21
N ASP A 131 -5.25 15.19 -0.87
CA ASP A 131 -6.02 15.09 0.36
C ASP A 131 -5.14 14.63 1.53
N TRP A 132 -4.60 15.59 2.28
CA TRP A 132 -3.76 15.35 3.43
C TRP A 132 -4.46 14.62 4.58
N GLY A 133 -5.79 14.72 4.67
CA GLY A 133 -6.58 14.03 5.70
C GLY A 133 -6.54 12.51 5.58
N LEU A 134 -6.26 11.99 4.37
CA LEU A 134 -6.11 10.57 4.10
C LEU A 134 -4.68 10.06 4.31
N ILE A 135 -3.66 10.92 4.19
CA ILE A 135 -2.25 10.54 4.36
C ILE A 135 -1.88 10.54 5.85
N ALA A 136 -2.17 11.64 6.51
CA ALA A 136 -1.92 11.85 7.93
C ALA A 136 -3.24 12.33 8.54
N PRO A 137 -4.20 11.42 8.80
CA PRO A 137 -5.39 11.79 9.53
C PRO A 137 -4.92 12.47 10.81
N ALA A 138 -5.31 13.73 10.97
CA ALA A 138 -4.87 14.54 12.09
C ALA A 138 -5.02 13.71 13.36
N ARG A 139 -4.04 13.79 14.28
CA ARG A 139 -4.22 13.36 15.67
C ARG A 139 -5.23 14.27 16.38
N THR A 140 -6.39 14.47 15.79
CA THR A 140 -7.60 14.93 16.46
C THR A 140 -8.24 13.68 17.01
N GLY A 141 -8.50 13.66 18.31
CA GLY A 141 -8.88 12.50 19.12
C GLY A 141 -10.21 11.81 18.77
N ASP A 142 -10.69 11.94 17.53
CA ASP A 142 -11.91 11.32 17.05
C ASP A 142 -11.55 10.20 16.08
N ARG A 143 -11.23 9.03 16.65
CA ARG A 143 -11.34 7.80 15.88
C ARG A 143 -12.82 7.61 15.52
N PRO A 144 -13.17 7.32 14.25
CA PRO A 144 -14.56 7.05 13.85
C PRO A 144 -15.18 5.86 14.59
N CYS A 145 -14.35 5.04 15.25
CA CYS A 145 -14.77 3.88 16.01
C CYS A 145 -15.30 4.20 17.42
N ASP A 146 -15.06 5.41 17.97
CA ASP A 146 -15.51 5.77 19.33
C ASP A 146 -16.92 6.39 19.36
N ALA A 147 -17.48 6.79 18.22
CA ALA A 147 -18.79 7.45 18.15
C ALA A 147 -19.99 6.47 18.25
N ARG A 148 -19.79 5.18 18.00
CA ARG A 148 -20.87 4.16 18.10
C ARG A 148 -21.02 3.54 19.49
N LEU A 149 -20.03 3.67 20.37
CA LEU A 149 -20.08 3.09 21.73
C LEU A 149 -20.62 4.06 22.79
N ARG A 150 -20.91 5.33 22.45
CA ARG A 150 -21.45 6.33 23.40
C ARG A 150 -22.97 6.55 23.30
N ARG A 151 -23.71 5.67 22.63
CA ARG A 151 -25.18 5.74 22.58
C ARG A 151 -25.90 4.64 23.36
N GLU A 152 -25.15 3.80 24.07
CA GLU A 152 -25.72 2.72 24.91
C GLU A 152 -24.95 2.62 26.23
N VAL A 153 -25.01 3.67 27.07
CA VAL A 153 -25.01 3.59 28.54
C VAL A 153 -25.71 4.83 29.09
#